data_AF-W0RLN0-F1
#
_entry.id   AF-W0RLN0-F1
#
_cell.length_a   1.000
_cell.length_b   1.000
_cell.length_c   1.000
_cell.angle_alpha   90.00
_cell.angle_beta   90.00
_cell.angle_gamma   90.00
#
_symmetry.space_group_name_H-M   'P 1'
#
loop_
_entity.id
_entity.type
_entity.pdbx_description
1 polymer ?
#
loop_
_entity_poly.entity_id
_entity_poly.type
_entity_poly.pdbx_seq_one_letter_code
_entity_poly.pdbx_strand_id
1 'polypeptide(L)'
;MARKQDNDSARQPEPAQEARGDALRREMAKPTIASVTTMVCLTCGAEQFFERGVPAGLKCPRCGSSVFRTFDTPTERDEATIAHLEEEARSVQYGDASPQTAPEDVRDLEMQ
;
A
#
# COMPACT_ATOMS: atom_id res chain seq x y z
N MET A 1 -60.68 9.13 -16.70
CA MET A 1 -59.84 10.23 -17.22
C MET A 1 -58.51 10.16 -16.48
N ALA A 2 -57.46 9.73 -17.18
CA ALA A 2 -56.10 9.62 -16.66
C ALA A 2 -55.35 10.93 -16.87
N ARG A 3 -54.52 11.34 -15.90
CA ARG A 3 -53.21 11.99 -16.11
C ARG A 3 -52.45 12.07 -14.78
N LYS A 4 -51.36 11.32 -14.73
CA LYS A 4 -50.19 11.49 -13.85
C LYS A 4 -49.63 12.90 -14.02
N GLN A 5 -49.09 13.46 -12.94
CA GLN A 5 -48.05 14.50 -12.89
C GLN A 5 -47.25 14.19 -11.62
N ASP A 6 -46.30 13.26 -11.70
CA ASP A 6 -44.87 13.51 -12.00
C ASP A 6 -44.17 14.17 -10.81
N ASN A 7 -43.79 13.28 -9.90
CA ASN A 7 -42.81 13.48 -8.85
C ASN A 7 -41.42 13.32 -9.48
N ASP A 8 -40.75 14.42 -9.81
CA ASP A 8 -39.32 14.41 -10.13
C ASP A 8 -38.70 15.79 -9.84
N SER A 9 -38.59 16.12 -8.56
CA SER A 9 -37.71 17.21 -8.12
C SER A 9 -36.28 16.68 -8.11
N ALA A 10 -35.64 16.77 -9.27
CA ALA A 10 -34.22 16.55 -9.47
C ALA A 10 -33.40 17.28 -8.39
N ARG A 11 -32.77 16.51 -7.50
CA ARG A 11 -31.75 16.97 -6.56
C ARG A 11 -30.52 17.33 -7.37
N GLN A 12 -30.41 18.59 -7.80
CA GLN A 12 -29.21 19.10 -8.46
C GLN A 12 -28.05 19.11 -7.46
N PRO A 13 -26.91 18.42 -7.72
CA PRO A 13 -25.72 18.57 -6.90
C PRO A 13 -25.11 19.95 -7.15
N GLU A 14 -24.74 20.65 -6.07
CA GLU A 14 -24.20 22.01 -6.12
C GLU A 14 -22.78 22.02 -6.72
N PRO A 15 -22.48 22.86 -7.73
CA PRO A 15 -21.20 22.85 -8.46
C PRO A 15 -19.98 23.18 -7.59
N ALA A 16 -20.21 23.86 -6.45
CA ALA A 16 -19.16 24.20 -5.50
C ALA A 16 -18.64 23.00 -4.71
N GLN A 17 -19.44 21.95 -4.53
CA GLN A 17 -19.05 20.74 -3.80
C GLN A 17 -18.18 19.82 -4.68
N GLU A 18 -18.50 19.72 -5.97
CA GLU A 18 -17.72 18.95 -6.94
C GLU A 18 -16.34 19.58 -7.18
N ALA A 19 -16.26 20.90 -7.35
CA ALA A 19 -14.99 21.61 -7.54
C ALA A 19 -14.03 21.46 -6.34
N ARG A 20 -14.57 21.42 -5.11
CA ARG A 20 -13.78 21.14 -3.90
C ARG A 20 -13.31 19.69 -3.84
N GLY A 21 -14.15 18.75 -4.25
CA GLY A 21 -13.81 17.33 -4.34
C GLY A 21 -12.67 17.08 -5.33
N ASP A 22 -12.70 17.73 -6.49
CA ASP A 22 -11.66 17.60 -7.51
C ASP A 22 -10.33 18.24 -7.10
N ALA A 23 -10.39 19.39 -6.42
CA ALA A 23 -9.20 20.01 -5.87
C ALA A 23 -8.53 19.11 -4.82
N LEU A 24 -9.31 18.54 -3.91
CA LEU A 24 -8.81 17.61 -2.88
C LEU A 24 -8.25 16.33 -3.51
N ARG A 25 -8.91 15.77 -4.54
CA ARG A 25 -8.39 14.61 -5.29
C ARG A 25 -7.06 14.91 -5.96
N ARG A 26 -6.90 16.08 -6.58
CA ARG A 26 -5.63 16.50 -7.21
C ARG A 26 -4.53 16.71 -6.19
N GLU A 27 -4.86 17.24 -5.03
CA GLU A 27 -3.91 17.45 -3.94
C GLU A 27 -3.45 16.11 -3.34
N MET A 28 -4.37 15.16 -3.14
CA MET A 28 -4.03 13.79 -2.71
C MET A 28 -3.32 12.96 -3.79
N ALA A 29 -3.52 13.29 -5.07
CA ALA A 29 -2.81 12.67 -6.19
C ALA A 29 -1.39 13.21 -6.38
N LYS A 30 -0.99 14.25 -5.63
CA LYS A 30 0.36 14.81 -5.71
C LYS A 30 1.32 13.94 -4.87
N PRO A 31 2.27 13.22 -5.48
CA PRO A 31 3.25 12.45 -4.72
C PRO A 31 4.09 13.41 -3.86
N THR A 32 4.17 13.14 -2.56
CA THR A 32 4.89 13.98 -1.60
C THR A 32 6.34 13.54 -1.39
N ILE A 33 6.69 12.31 -1.79
CA ILE A 33 8.04 11.74 -1.71
C ILE A 33 8.19 10.78 -2.90
N ALA A 34 9.35 10.76 -3.56
CA ALA A 34 9.59 9.92 -4.74
C ALA A 34 9.99 8.47 -4.37
N SER A 35 10.73 8.30 -3.28
CA SER A 35 11.10 6.99 -2.74
C SER A 35 11.63 7.12 -1.32
N VAL A 36 11.53 6.05 -0.53
CA VAL A 36 12.24 5.91 0.75
C VAL A 36 13.31 4.84 0.61
N THR A 37 14.56 5.20 0.87
CA THR A 37 15.68 4.26 0.91
C THR A 37 15.88 3.75 2.34
N THR A 38 15.81 2.44 2.52
CA THR A 38 16.10 1.76 3.78
C THR A 38 17.50 1.13 3.75
N MET A 39 18.31 1.45 4.75
CA MET A 39 19.66 0.94 4.93
C MET A 39 19.72 0.00 6.13
N VAL A 40 20.00 -1.28 5.89
CA VAL A 40 20.09 -2.31 6.94
C VAL A 40 21.55 -2.68 7.18
N CYS A 41 22.04 -2.47 8.40
CA CYS A 41 23.42 -2.80 8.75
C CYS A 41 23.62 -4.32 8.77
N LEU A 42 24.54 -4.83 7.95
CA LEU A 42 24.81 -6.28 7.87
C LEU A 42 25.45 -6.85 9.14
N THR A 43 26.06 -5.99 9.96
CA THR A 43 26.76 -6.43 11.18
C THR A 43 25.80 -6.62 12.36
N CYS A 44 24.78 -5.77 12.51
CA CYS A 44 23.93 -5.76 13.70
C CYS A 44 22.43 -5.64 13.43
N GLY A 45 22.02 -5.63 12.15
CA GLY A 45 20.62 -5.52 11.73
C GLY A 45 19.94 -4.19 12.02
N ALA A 46 20.69 -3.12 12.35
CA ALA A 46 20.08 -1.81 12.59
C ALA A 46 19.62 -1.19 11.28
N GLU A 47 18.40 -0.66 11.27
CA GLU A 47 17.75 -0.06 10.10
C GLU A 47 17.79 1.47 10.18
N GLN A 48 17.94 2.13 9.03
CA GLN A 48 17.90 3.58 8.88
C GLN A 48 17.15 3.95 7.59
N PHE A 49 16.32 4.99 7.63
CA PHE A 49 15.44 5.39 6.53
C PHE A 49 15.83 6.77 6.01
N PHE A 50 15.85 6.93 4.68
CA PHE A 50 16.25 8.16 4.00
C PHE A 50 15.28 8.53 2.88
N GLU A 51 14.70 9.73 2.93
CA GLU A 51 13.75 10.23 1.92
C GLU A 51 14.41 11.04 0.80
N ARG A 52 15.63 11.54 1.01
CA ARG A 52 16.33 12.47 0.09
C ARG A 52 17.70 11.95 -0.35
N GLY A 53 17.90 10.64 -0.29
CA GLY A 53 19.16 9.98 -0.59
C GLY A 53 20.03 9.71 0.64
N VAL A 54 20.94 8.75 0.48
CA VAL A 54 21.81 8.26 1.56
C VAL A 54 23.10 9.08 1.60
N PRO A 55 23.53 9.60 2.77
CA PRO A 55 24.76 10.37 2.87
C PRO A 55 26.00 9.52 2.57
N ALA A 56 26.97 10.13 1.88
CA ALA A 56 28.27 9.50 1.63
C ALA A 56 29.00 9.23 2.96
N GLY A 57 29.46 8.00 3.15
CA GLY A 57 30.16 7.60 4.37
C GLY A 57 29.26 7.25 5.56
N LEU A 58 28.00 6.86 5.32
CA LEU A 58 27.09 6.37 6.37
C LEU A 58 27.76 5.37 7.31
N LYS A 59 27.56 5.58 8.61
CA LYS A 59 28.01 4.67 9.69
C LYS A 59 26.84 4.23 10.52
N CYS A 60 26.87 2.98 10.96
CA CYS A 60 25.82 2.42 11.80
C CYS A 60 25.91 3.07 13.18
N PRO A 61 24.84 3.71 13.68
CA PRO A 61 24.87 4.35 15.00
C PRO A 61 25.02 3.34 16.15
N ARG A 62 24.73 2.05 15.89
CA ARG A 62 24.82 0.98 16.89
C ARG A 62 26.21 0.34 16.97
N CYS A 63 26.85 0.05 15.85
CA CYS A 63 28.11 -0.71 15.82
C CYS A 63 29.26 -0.05 15.04
N GLY A 64 29.04 1.13 14.44
CA GLY A 64 30.06 1.85 13.67
C GLY A 64 30.41 1.24 12.30
N SER A 65 29.81 0.12 11.91
CA SER A 65 30.00 -0.50 10.60
C SER A 65 29.56 0.42 9.45
N SER A 66 30.25 0.35 8.31
CA SER A 66 29.85 1.01 7.04
C SER A 66 29.26 0.04 6.02
N VAL A 67 29.04 -1.22 6.39
CA VAL A 67 28.48 -2.22 5.48
C VAL A 67 26.98 -2.32 5.68
N PHE A 68 26.24 -2.06 4.61
CA PHE A 68 24.79 -2.03 4.60
C PHE A 68 24.21 -2.75 3.38
N ARG A 69 23.00 -3.28 3.53
CA ARG A 69 22.11 -3.63 2.43
C ARG A 69 21.12 -2.50 2.21
N THR A 70 20.88 -2.14 0.95
CA THR A 70 20.01 -1.04 0.55
C THR A 70 18.71 -1.60 -0.03
N PHE A 71 17.59 -0.99 0.34
CA PHE A 71 16.26 -1.26 -0.21
C PHE A 71 15.62 0.06 -0.59
N ASP A 72 15.23 0.21 -1.85
CA ASP A 72 14.52 1.40 -2.33
C ASP A 72 13.05 1.06 -2.47
N THR A 73 12.21 1.73 -1.70
CA THR A 73 10.75 1.61 -1.79
C THR A 73 10.22 2.80 -2.58
N PRO A 74 9.75 2.61 -3.83
CA PRO A 74 9.08 3.67 -4.57
C PRO A 74 7.83 4.10 -3.79
N THR A 75 7.70 5.40 -3.53
CA THR A 75 6.50 5.96 -2.89
C THR A 75 5.56 6.59 -3.89
N GLU A 76 5.97 6.67 -5.16
CA GLU A 76 5.06 6.98 -6.27
C GLU A 76 4.17 5.78 -6.58
N ARG A 77 2.87 6.05 -6.70
CA ARG A 77 1.86 5.08 -7.11
C ARG A 77 2.06 4.84 -8.62
N ASP A 78 2.83 3.83 -8.99
CA ASP A 78 2.87 3.38 -10.38
C ASP A 78 1.53 2.72 -10.72
N GLU A 79 0.79 3.29 -11.69
CA GLU A 79 -0.52 2.78 -12.11
C GLU A 79 -0.46 1.32 -12.57
N ALA A 80 0.67 0.89 -13.15
CA ALA A 80 0.87 -0.51 -13.52
C ALA A 80 1.03 -1.43 -12.30
N THR A 81 1.80 -0.99 -11.29
CA THR A 81 1.95 -1.72 -10.02
C THR A 81 0.63 -1.80 -9.24
N ILE A 82 -0.19 -0.74 -9.24
CA ILE A 82 -1.53 -0.78 -8.62
C ILE A 82 -2.42 -1.79 -9.31
N ALA A 83 -2.48 -1.76 -10.65
CA ALA A 83 -3.30 -2.69 -11.41
C ALA A 83 -2.91 -4.14 -11.14
N HIS A 84 -1.60 -4.41 -11.04
CA HIS A 84 -1.08 -5.72 -10.66
C HIS A 84 -1.48 -6.13 -9.24
N LEU A 85 -1.27 -5.26 -8.25
CA LEU A 85 -1.65 -5.52 -6.86
C LEU A 85 -3.17 -5.70 -6.69
N GLU A 86 -3.99 -4.95 -7.43
CA GLU A 86 -5.45 -5.10 -7.43
C GLU A 86 -5.91 -6.38 -8.12
N GLU A 87 -5.19 -6.84 -9.15
CA GLU A 87 -5.43 -8.13 -9.81
C GLU A 87 -5.04 -9.30 -8.89
N GLU A 88 -3.87 -9.24 -8.24
CA GLU A 88 -3.45 -10.21 -7.22
C GLU A 88 -4.45 -10.26 -6.06
N ALA A 89 -4.87 -9.12 -5.52
CA ALA A 89 -5.87 -9.06 -4.45
C ALA A 89 -7.23 -9.64 -4.87
N ARG A 90 -7.59 -9.55 -6.17
CA ARG A 90 -8.78 -10.19 -6.73
C ARG A 90 -8.62 -11.70 -6.88
N SER A 91 -7.40 -12.17 -7.17
CA SER A 91 -7.07 -13.60 -7.25
C SER A 91 -6.99 -14.29 -5.89
N VAL A 92 -6.69 -13.55 -4.81
CA VAL A 92 -6.89 -14.01 -3.42
C VAL A 92 -8.38 -13.86 -3.05
N GLN A 93 -9.24 -14.48 -3.85
CA GLN A 93 -10.64 -14.57 -3.52
C GLN A 93 -10.77 -15.46 -2.27
N TYR A 94 -11.44 -14.91 -1.26
CA TYR A 94 -11.77 -15.49 0.05
C TYR A 94 -12.45 -16.86 -0.12
N GLY A 95 -11.67 -17.91 -0.36
CA GLY A 95 -12.20 -19.19 -0.84
C GLY A 95 -11.19 -20.15 -1.45
N ASP A 96 -9.89 -19.86 -1.48
CA ASP A 96 -8.89 -20.92 -1.62
C ASP A 96 -8.98 -21.77 -0.34
N ALA A 97 -9.72 -22.86 -0.44
CA ALA A 97 -9.79 -23.87 0.60
C ALA A 97 -8.34 -24.23 0.94
N SER A 98 -7.93 -23.95 2.18
CA SER A 98 -6.63 -24.33 2.70
C SER A 98 -6.29 -25.73 2.19
N PRO A 99 -5.09 -25.94 1.62
CA PRO A 99 -4.72 -27.21 1.00
C PRO A 99 -5.03 -28.31 1.99
N GLN A 100 -5.74 -29.35 1.53
CA GLN A 100 -6.33 -30.42 2.33
C GLN A 100 -5.47 -30.80 3.55
N THR A 101 -5.68 -30.13 4.69
CA THR A 101 -5.18 -30.61 5.99
C THR A 101 -6.18 -31.66 6.41
N ALA A 102 -5.80 -32.92 6.28
CA ALA A 102 -6.63 -33.98 6.80
C ALA A 102 -6.60 -33.87 8.33
N PRO A 103 -7.69 -34.20 9.04
CA PRO A 103 -7.74 -34.09 10.49
C PRO A 103 -6.65 -34.92 11.21
N GLU A 104 -6.03 -35.90 10.53
CA GLU A 104 -4.81 -36.57 11.01
C GLU A 104 -3.58 -35.66 11.13
N ASP A 105 -3.40 -34.67 10.24
CA ASP A 105 -2.21 -33.80 10.21
C ASP A 105 -2.13 -32.87 11.42
N VAL A 106 -3.28 -32.58 12.05
CA VAL A 106 -3.37 -31.74 13.26
C VAL A 106 -2.97 -32.51 14.53
N ARG A 107 -3.12 -33.84 14.54
CA ARG A 107 -2.83 -34.66 15.73
C ARG A 107 -1.35 -34.87 16.01
N ASP A 108 -0.51 -34.82 14.97
CA ASP A 108 0.94 -34.96 15.12
C ASP A 108 1.60 -33.73 15.78
N LEU A 109 0.91 -32.58 15.84
CA LEU A 109 1.38 -31.37 16.51
C LEU A 109 1.15 -31.36 18.02
N GLU A 110 0.19 -32.14 18.54
CA GLU A 110 -0.13 -32.18 19.98
C GLU A 110 0.70 -33.19 20.77
N MET A 111 1.52 -34.01 20.10
CA MET A 111 2.39 -35.03 20.72
C MET A 111 3.89 -34.66 20.75
N GLN A 112 4.24 -33.39 20.55
CA GLN A 112 5.61 -32.87 20.75
C GLN A 112 5.78 -32.22 22.13
#